data_AF-A0A4U9V6M6-F1
#
_entry.id   AF-A0A4U9V6M6-F1
#
_cell.length_a   1.000
_cell.length_b   1.000
_cell.length_c   1.000
_cell.angle_alpha   90.00
_cell.angle_beta   90.00
_cell.angle_gamma   90.00
#
_symmetry.space_group_name_H-M   'P 1'
#
loop_
_entity.id
_entity.type
_entity.pdbx_description
1 polymer ?
#
loop_
_entity_poly.entity_id
_entity_poly.type
_entity_poly.pdbx_seq_one_letter_code
_entity_poly.pdbx_strand_id
1 'polypeptide(L)'
;MTEDDCLRRDVIKTLICNFQLAYQPIEQQYGIAFADYFAADLELLAPFERDGLVERDEQGIRVTPRGALADPQYLHVLRYLPA
;
A
#
# COMPACT_ATOMS: atom_id res chain seq x y z
N MET A 1 -9.59 -12.71 16.20
CA MET A 1 -8.96 -11.69 15.34
C MET A 1 -7.82 -12.37 14.64
N THR A 2 -7.83 -12.36 13.32
CA THR A 2 -6.90 -13.12 12.48
C THR A 2 -5.68 -12.24 12.20
N GLU A 3 -4.47 -12.80 12.08
CA GLU A 3 -3.22 -12.05 11.81
C GLU A 3 -3.32 -11.15 10.56
N ASP A 4 -4.09 -11.64 9.60
CA ASP A 4 -4.60 -11.00 8.39
C ASP A 4 -5.26 -9.61 8.63
N ASP A 5 -6.11 -9.49 9.66
CA ASP A 5 -6.82 -8.25 10.01
C ASP A 5 -5.85 -7.21 10.61
N CYS A 6 -4.90 -7.67 11.43
CA CYS A 6 -3.85 -6.82 11.99
C CYS A 6 -2.90 -6.31 10.90
N LEU A 7 -2.47 -7.19 10.00
CA LEU A 7 -1.61 -6.88 8.87
C LEU A 7 -2.22 -5.80 7.99
N ARG A 8 -3.44 -6.02 7.51
CA ARG A 8 -4.12 -5.06 6.61
C ARG A 8 -4.33 -3.72 7.28
N ARG A 9 -4.68 -3.70 8.56
CA ARG A 9 -4.88 -2.47 9.31
C ARG A 9 -3.57 -1.69 9.48
N ASP A 10 -2.45 -2.36 9.69
CA ASP A 10 -1.14 -1.73 9.80
C ASP A 10 -0.68 -1.16 8.45
N VAL A 11 -0.89 -1.90 7.36
CA VAL A 11 -0.63 -1.46 5.98
C VAL A 11 -1.40 -0.20 5.66
N ILE A 12 -2.72 -0.21 5.83
CA ILE A 12 -3.60 0.94 5.54
C ILE A 12 -3.19 2.14 6.40
N LYS A 13 -2.95 1.93 7.70
CA LYS A 13 -2.54 3.00 8.61
C LYS A 13 -1.20 3.60 8.19
N THR A 14 -0.25 2.77 7.78
CA THR A 14 1.09 3.18 7.34
C THR A 14 1.03 3.94 6.02
N LEU A 15 0.24 3.49 5.04
CA LEU A 15 -0.01 4.21 3.79
C LEU A 15 -0.66 5.58 4.04
N ILE A 16 -1.65 5.68 4.93
CA ILE A 16 -2.34 6.94 5.22
C ILE A 16 -1.45 7.92 6.00
N CYS A 17 -0.69 7.45 7.00
CA CYS A 17 0.14 8.33 7.83
C CYS A 17 1.49 8.67 7.20
N ASN A 18 2.16 7.69 6.61
CA ASN A 18 3.53 7.84 6.14
C ASN A 18 3.63 8.04 4.63
N PHE A 19 2.54 7.83 3.88
CA PHE A 19 2.55 7.87 2.41
C PHE A 19 3.63 6.97 1.80
N GLN A 20 4.05 5.94 2.56
CA GLN A 20 5.02 4.93 2.17
C GLN A 20 4.72 3.66 2.96
N LEU A 21 5.12 2.53 2.39
CA LEU A 21 4.95 1.20 2.95
C LEU A 21 6.22 0.42 2.65
N ALA A 22 6.88 -0.14 3.66
CA ALA A 22 8.05 -0.99 3.48
C ALA A 22 7.67 -2.46 3.63
N TYR A 23 8.13 -3.32 2.72
CA TYR A 23 7.82 -4.75 2.78
C TYR A 23 8.60 -5.44 3.91
N GLN A 24 9.91 -5.14 4.02
CA GLN A 24 10.83 -5.66 5.03
C GLN A 24 10.24 -5.84 6.45
N PRO A 25 9.73 -4.78 7.12
CA PRO A 25 9.21 -4.92 8.48
C PRO A 25 7.95 -5.79 8.54
N ILE A 26 7.13 -5.78 7.49
CA ILE A 26 5.89 -6.54 7.42
C ILE A 26 6.19 -8.02 7.19
N GLU A 27 7.06 -8.34 6.23
CA GLU A 27 7.49 -9.71 5.96
C GLU A 27 8.20 -10.31 7.18
N GLN A 28 8.96 -9.52 7.95
CA GLN A 28 9.58 -9.99 9.20
C GLN A 28 8.59 -10.16 10.34
N GLN A 29 7.62 -9.25 10.48
CA GLN A 29 6.64 -9.30 11.58
C GLN A 29 5.62 -10.43 11.40
N TYR A 30 5.21 -10.69 10.16
CA TYR A 30 4.16 -11.66 9.83
C TYR A 30 4.68 -12.94 9.18
N GLY A 31 5.93 -12.98 8.72
CA GLY A 31 6.53 -14.17 8.09
C GLY A 31 5.92 -14.51 6.72
N ILE A 32 5.35 -13.53 6.02
CA ILE A 32 4.70 -13.70 4.72
C ILE A 32 5.46 -12.96 3.63
N ALA A 33 5.26 -13.35 2.36
CA ALA A 33 5.74 -12.59 1.22
C ALA A 33 4.72 -11.49 0.88
N PHE A 34 5.06 -10.22 1.12
CA PHE A 34 4.11 -9.11 0.97
C PHE A 34 3.60 -9.00 -0.47
N ALA A 35 4.50 -9.10 -1.43
CA ALA A 35 4.19 -8.96 -2.85
C ALA A 35 3.27 -10.07 -3.38
N ASP A 36 3.36 -11.28 -2.81
CA ASP A 36 2.51 -12.41 -3.18
C ASP A 36 1.14 -12.30 -2.51
N TYR A 37 1.13 -11.99 -1.22
CA TYR A 37 -0.08 -11.88 -0.42
C TYR A 37 -0.96 -10.68 -0.85
N PHE A 38 -0.36 -9.54 -1.17
CA PHE A 38 -1.06 -8.34 -1.68
C PHE A 38 -1.02 -8.24 -3.21
N ALA A 39 -0.75 -9.32 -3.95
CA ALA A 39 -0.67 -9.27 -5.41
C ALA A 39 -1.92 -8.64 -6.05
N ALA A 40 -3.11 -9.00 -5.58
CA ALA A 40 -4.38 -8.46 -6.07
C ALA A 40 -4.52 -6.94 -5.77
N ASP A 41 -4.11 -6.49 -4.59
CA ASP A 41 -4.09 -5.07 -4.22
C ASP A 41 -3.05 -4.27 -4.99
N LEU A 42 -1.90 -4.89 -5.28
CA LEU A 42 -0.85 -4.31 -6.11
C LEU A 42 -1.31 -4.15 -7.56
N GLU A 43 -2.14 -5.05 -8.08
CA GLU A 43 -2.78 -4.87 -9.39
C GLU A 43 -3.72 -3.66 -9.40
N LEU A 44 -4.45 -3.42 -8.31
CA LEU A 44 -5.25 -2.19 -8.18
C LEU A 44 -4.37 -0.95 -8.16
N LEU A 45 -3.15 -1.02 -7.58
CA LEU A 45 -2.19 0.09 -7.55
C LEU A 45 -1.43 0.29 -8.87
N ALA A 46 -1.34 -0.70 -9.75
CA ALA A 46 -0.64 -0.61 -11.03
C ALA A 46 -1.04 0.60 -11.92
N PRO A 47 -2.32 0.93 -12.12
CA PRO A 47 -2.69 2.15 -12.86
C PRO A 47 -2.24 3.45 -12.17
N PHE A 48 -2.19 3.48 -10.83
CA PHE A 48 -1.71 4.63 -10.05
C PHE A 48 -0.20 4.79 -10.18
N GLU A 49 0.52 3.68 -10.23
CA GLU A 49 1.96 3.65 -10.47
C GLU A 49 2.29 4.17 -11.87
N ARG A 50 1.52 3.73 -12.88
CA ARG A 50 1.64 4.21 -14.27
C ARG A 50 1.36 5.70 -14.43
N ASP A 51 0.47 6.26 -13.61
CA ASP A 51 0.18 7.70 -13.61
C ASP A 51 1.26 8.52 -12.85
N GLY A 52 2.21 7.84 -12.19
CA GLY A 52 3.26 8.46 -11.38
C GLY A 52 2.74 9.03 -10.06
N LEU A 53 1.60 8.53 -9.58
CA LEU A 53 1.00 8.88 -8.29
C LEU A 53 1.59 8.03 -7.16
N VAL A 54 2.02 6.81 -7.50
CA VAL A 54 2.67 5.85 -6.60
C VAL A 54 3.95 5.36 -7.28
N GLU A 55 4.99 5.11 -6.50
CA GLU A 55 6.23 4.48 -6.92
C GLU A 55 6.38 3.20 -6.12
N ARG A 56 6.44 2.07 -6.83
CA ARG A 56 6.74 0.77 -6.22
C ARG A 56 8.18 0.42 -6.53
N ASP A 57 8.86 -0.04 -5.49
CA ASP A 57 10.23 -0.51 -5.57
C ASP A 57 10.34 -1.88 -4.90
N GLU A 58 11.52 -2.49 -4.98
CA GLU A 58 11.81 -3.79 -4.37
C GLU A 58 11.75 -3.71 -2.83
N GLN A 59 11.94 -2.49 -2.29
CA GLN A 59 11.93 -2.22 -0.86
C GLN A 59 10.52 -1.92 -0.31
N GLY A 60 9.57 -1.52 -1.17
CA GLY A 60 8.27 -1.04 -0.71
C GLY A 60 7.46 -0.25 -1.74
N ILE A 61 6.42 0.43 -1.27
CA ILE A 61 5.55 1.32 -2.04
C ILE A 61 5.68 2.72 -1.45
N ARG A 62 5.72 3.75 -2.28
CA ARG A 62 5.73 5.15 -1.87
C ARG A 62 4.76 5.96 -2.70
N VAL A 63 3.91 6.75 -2.05
CA VAL A 63 3.04 7.70 -2.74
C VAL A 63 3.86 8.94 -3.09
N THR A 64 3.81 9.36 -4.34
CA THR A 64 4.52 10.55 -4.80
C THR A 64 3.82 11.82 -4.32
N PRO A 65 4.53 12.96 -4.21
CA PRO A 65 3.89 14.24 -3.91
C PRO A 65 2.83 14.64 -4.94
N ARG A 66 2.91 14.15 -6.19
CA ARG A 66 1.85 14.33 -7.19
C ARG A 66 0.59 13.57 -6.81
N GLY A 67 0.71 12.33 -6.32
CA GLY A 67 -0.42 11.55 -5.78
C GLY A 67 -1.13 12.24 -4.61
N ALA A 68 -0.37 12.85 -3.71
CA ALA A 68 -0.92 13.58 -2.56
C ALA A 68 -1.61 14.90 -2.94
N LEU A 69 -1.20 15.55 -4.04
CA LEU A 69 -1.74 16.82 -4.49
C LEU A 69 -2.88 16.69 -5.53
N ALA A 70 -2.91 15.58 -6.29
CA ALA A 70 -3.64 15.53 -7.56
C ALA A 70 -5.16 15.43 -7.42
N ASP A 71 -5.72 14.70 -6.45
CA ASP A 71 -7.17 14.72 -6.23
C ASP A 71 -7.56 13.98 -4.93
N PRO A 72 -8.41 14.54 -4.05
CA PRO A 72 -8.85 13.86 -2.83
C PRO A 72 -9.63 12.55 -3.06
N GLN A 73 -10.15 12.29 -4.28
CA GLN A 73 -10.83 11.02 -4.61
C GLN A 73 -9.85 9.82 -4.62
N TYR A 74 -8.58 10.05 -4.88
CA TYR A 74 -7.55 9.00 -4.92
C TYR A 74 -7.19 8.48 -3.53
N LEU A 75 -7.12 9.37 -2.53
CA LEU A 75 -6.96 8.98 -1.14
C LEU A 75 -8.18 8.18 -0.63
N HIS A 76 -9.35 8.44 -1.21
CA HIS A 76 -10.54 7.66 -0.96
C HIS A 76 -10.35 6.23 -1.48
N VAL A 77 -9.84 6.02 -2.70
CA VAL A 77 -9.56 4.66 -3.24
C VAL A 77 -8.60 3.86 -2.36
N LEU A 78 -7.55 4.47 -1.81
CA LEU A 78 -6.67 3.78 -0.84
C LEU A 78 -7.40 3.33 0.43
N ARG A 79 -8.54 3.94 0.74
CA ARG A 79 -9.44 3.55 1.83
C ARG A 79 -10.42 2.42 1.42
N TYR A 80 -10.59 2.18 0.12
CA TYR A 80 -11.35 1.07 -0.46
C TYR A 80 -10.47 -0.07 -0.95
N LEU A 81 -9.15 -0.01 -0.73
CA LEU A 81 -8.32 -1.20 -0.87
C LEU A 81 -8.96 -2.28 0.03
N PRO A 82 -9.36 -3.43 -0.53
CA PRO A 82 -10.10 -4.43 0.22
C PRO A 82 -9.32 -4.85 1.46
N ALA A 83 -10.02 -4.77 2.59
CA ALA A 83 -9.57 -5.22 3.88
C ALA A 83 -9.71 -6.73 4.03
#